data_AF-A0A9E5SQC1-F1
#
_entry.id   AF-A0A9E5SQC1-F1
#
_cell.length_a   1.000
_cell.length_b   1.000
_cell.length_c   1.000
_cell.angle_alpha   90.00
_cell.angle_beta   90.00
_cell.angle_gamma   90.00
#
_symmetry.space_group_name_H-M   'P 1'
#
loop_
_entity.id
_entity.type
_entity.pdbx_description
1 polymer ?
#
loop_
_entity_poly.entity_id
_entity_poly.type
_entity_poly.pdbx_seq_one_letter_code
_entity_poly.pdbx_strand_id
1 'polypeptide(L)'
;MAGVLVVFSVLFFDRVKVDDPVGATSVHLVCGVFGTLAVGLFAQEGVTSLSTVNGLFFGGGWRLLGVEALGALAVGVFVFAASGLIWYLLKKTVGIRVSLAEEIQGLDIGEHGNSAYPDFAIVAPILETVNGGGEKAAVPAPAEAPASAAGTVSPDVAVPVVNRARAGAKMTKVTIITSQEKLTALQSALDGIGITGLTVTNVLGYGMQKGHTEYYRGAPVKTRLLPKVQVDIVVCKIPTQTVVDTVKKALYTGNMGDGKIFIYDVENVIKIRTGEEGYDALQDEEDECGA
;
A
#
# COMPACT_ATOMS: atom_id res chain seq x y z
N MET A 1 -19.40 -27.77 1.11
CA MET A 1 -19.17 -28.07 -0.32
C MET A 1 -18.50 -26.90 -1.04
N ALA A 2 -19.17 -25.74 -1.18
CA ALA A 2 -18.59 -24.56 -1.86
C ALA A 2 -17.26 -24.07 -1.24
N GLY A 3 -17.15 -24.06 0.09
CA GLY A 3 -15.89 -23.67 0.77
C GLY A 3 -14.70 -24.61 0.52
N VAL A 4 -14.93 -25.86 0.11
CA VAL A 4 -13.85 -26.77 -0.32
C VAL A 4 -13.56 -26.56 -1.80
N LEU A 5 -14.62 -26.43 -2.61
CA LEU A 5 -14.53 -26.20 -4.05
C LEU A 5 -13.73 -24.92 -4.38
N VAL A 6 -13.96 -23.83 -3.64
CA VAL A 6 -13.27 -22.56 -3.86
C VAL A 6 -11.76 -22.67 -3.69
N VAL A 7 -11.28 -23.45 -2.71
CA VAL A 7 -9.84 -23.61 -2.46
C VAL A 7 -9.14 -24.24 -3.65
N PHE A 8 -9.70 -25.32 -4.18
CA PHE A 8 -9.14 -25.97 -5.37
C PHE A 8 -9.31 -25.14 -6.65
N SER A 9 -10.41 -24.40 -6.75
CA SER A 9 -10.67 -23.50 -7.88
C SER A 9 -9.65 -22.36 -7.94
N VAL A 10 -9.31 -21.73 -6.82
CA VAL A 10 -8.29 -20.66 -6.76
C VAL A 10 -6.96 -21.20 -7.25
N LEU A 11 -6.51 -22.33 -6.71
CA LEU A 11 -5.25 -22.98 -7.11
C LEU A 11 -5.23 -23.33 -8.62
N PHE A 12 -6.38 -23.71 -9.18
CA PHE A 12 -6.50 -23.98 -10.60
C PHE A 12 -6.31 -22.71 -11.44
N PHE A 13 -7.01 -21.63 -11.12
CA PHE A 13 -6.91 -20.35 -11.86
C PHE A 13 -5.53 -19.72 -11.73
N ASP A 14 -4.90 -19.81 -10.55
CA ASP A 14 -3.51 -19.39 -10.34
C ASP A 14 -2.56 -20.17 -11.24
N ARG A 15 -2.75 -21.50 -11.34
CA ARG A 15 -1.90 -22.38 -12.16
C ARG A 15 -2.02 -22.11 -13.66
N VAL A 16 -3.20 -21.69 -14.13
CA VAL A 16 -3.40 -21.30 -15.54
C VAL A 16 -3.06 -19.83 -15.80
N LYS A 17 -2.52 -19.11 -14.80
CA LYS A 17 -2.13 -17.70 -14.87
C LYS A 17 -3.29 -16.79 -15.30
N VAL A 18 -4.50 -17.11 -14.85
CA VAL A 18 -5.64 -16.20 -14.97
C VAL A 18 -5.51 -15.17 -13.85
N ASP A 19 -5.48 -13.91 -14.24
CA ASP A 19 -5.46 -12.78 -13.31
C ASP A 19 -6.84 -12.63 -12.66
N ASP A 20 -7.01 -13.27 -11.50
CA ASP A 20 -8.27 -13.31 -10.73
C ASP A 20 -8.11 -12.54 -9.41
N PRO A 21 -8.34 -11.22 -9.39
CA PRO A 21 -8.17 -10.44 -8.18
C PRO A 21 -9.07 -11.00 -7.07
N VAL A 22 -8.48 -11.23 -5.90
CA VAL A 22 -9.13 -11.75 -4.68
C VAL A 22 -9.85 -13.10 -4.82
N GLY A 23 -9.62 -13.86 -5.90
CA GLY A 23 -10.30 -15.13 -6.14
C GLY A 23 -11.76 -14.98 -6.57
N ALA A 24 -12.14 -13.84 -7.15
CA ALA A 24 -13.51 -13.51 -7.52
C ALA A 24 -14.12 -14.53 -8.51
N THR A 25 -13.35 -15.02 -9.47
CA THR A 25 -13.77 -16.04 -10.44
C THR A 25 -14.09 -17.35 -9.72
N SER A 26 -13.27 -17.75 -8.75
CA SER A 26 -13.53 -18.97 -7.98
C SER A 26 -14.80 -18.90 -7.13
N VAL A 27 -15.08 -17.73 -6.53
CA VAL A 27 -16.27 -17.52 -5.70
C VAL A 27 -17.53 -17.32 -6.57
N HIS A 28 -17.48 -16.40 -7.53
CA HIS A 28 -18.68 -16.00 -8.27
C HIS A 28 -19.00 -16.91 -9.44
N LEU A 29 -18.00 -17.37 -10.21
CA LEU A 29 -18.23 -18.24 -11.34
C LEU A 29 -18.37 -19.69 -10.87
N VAL A 30 -17.32 -20.26 -10.27
CA VAL A 30 -17.30 -21.70 -9.96
C VAL A 30 -18.28 -22.06 -8.85
N CYS A 31 -18.24 -21.37 -7.71
CA CYS A 31 -19.20 -21.65 -6.65
C CYS A 31 -20.62 -21.18 -6.98
N GLY A 32 -20.78 -20.11 -7.78
CA GLY A 32 -22.08 -19.66 -8.26
C GLY A 32 -22.76 -20.70 -9.17
N VAL A 33 -22.05 -21.21 -10.18
CA VAL A 33 -22.54 -22.28 -11.05
C VAL A 33 -22.80 -23.57 -10.27
N PHE A 34 -21.92 -23.92 -9.31
CA PHE A 34 -22.20 -25.07 -8.44
C PHE A 34 -23.47 -24.86 -7.62
N GLY A 35 -23.73 -23.65 -7.14
CA GLY A 35 -24.94 -23.32 -6.39
C GLY A 35 -26.23 -23.57 -7.17
N THR A 36 -26.28 -23.17 -8.45
CA THR A 36 -27.45 -23.42 -9.31
C THR A 36 -27.60 -24.91 -9.60
N LEU A 37 -26.51 -25.60 -9.95
CA LEU A 37 -26.53 -27.05 -10.18
C LEU A 37 -26.92 -27.84 -8.91
N ALA A 38 -26.56 -27.35 -7.74
CA ALA A 38 -26.93 -27.98 -6.47
C ALA A 38 -28.46 -27.99 -6.25
N VAL A 39 -29.21 -27.02 -6.77
CA VAL A 39 -30.69 -27.07 -6.77
C VAL A 39 -31.16 -28.27 -7.59
N GLY A 40 -30.59 -28.47 -8.78
CA GLY A 40 -30.88 -29.61 -9.64
C GLY A 40 -30.56 -30.98 -9.00
N LEU A 41 -29.55 -31.04 -8.14
CA LEU A 41 -29.12 -32.26 -7.46
C LEU A 41 -29.92 -32.54 -6.19
N PHE A 42 -30.11 -31.52 -5.34
CA PHE A 42 -30.50 -31.66 -3.94
C PHE A 42 -31.86 -31.04 -3.59
N ALA A 43 -32.58 -30.43 -4.53
CA ALA A 43 -33.93 -29.92 -4.23
C ALA A 43 -34.83 -31.04 -3.69
N GLN A 44 -35.68 -30.71 -2.72
CA GLN A 44 -36.63 -31.66 -2.17
C GLN A 44 -37.95 -30.93 -1.91
N GLU A 45 -39.01 -31.48 -2.50
CA GLU A 45 -40.35 -30.95 -2.44
C GLU A 45 -40.80 -30.76 -0.98
N GLY A 46 -41.34 -29.57 -0.68
CA GLY A 46 -41.89 -29.25 0.64
C GLY A 46 -40.87 -28.85 1.71
N VAL A 47 -39.56 -28.86 1.42
CA VAL A 47 -38.53 -28.42 2.38
C VAL A 47 -38.47 -26.89 2.50
N THR A 48 -38.79 -26.17 1.42
CA THR A 48 -38.94 -24.71 1.43
C THR A 48 -40.18 -24.31 0.64
N SER A 49 -40.69 -23.09 0.87
CA SER A 49 -41.83 -22.54 0.10
C SER A 49 -41.56 -22.37 -1.39
N LEU A 50 -40.30 -22.47 -1.82
CA LEU A 50 -39.86 -22.37 -3.21
C LEU A 50 -39.57 -23.75 -3.83
N SER A 51 -39.46 -24.81 -3.04
CA SER A 51 -39.10 -26.14 -3.52
C SER A 51 -40.35 -26.95 -3.86
N THR A 52 -40.79 -26.84 -5.11
CA THR A 52 -41.99 -27.49 -5.66
C THR A 52 -41.71 -28.79 -6.39
N VAL A 53 -40.43 -29.17 -6.52
CA VAL A 53 -39.97 -30.33 -7.28
C VAL A 53 -38.76 -30.96 -6.59
N ASN A 54 -38.62 -32.28 -6.74
CA ASN A 54 -37.43 -33.00 -6.30
C ASN A 54 -36.28 -32.86 -7.31
N GLY A 55 -35.07 -32.85 -6.79
CA GLY A 55 -33.81 -32.93 -7.53
C GLY A 55 -33.42 -34.39 -7.83
N LEU A 56 -32.32 -34.55 -8.54
CA LEU A 56 -31.86 -35.85 -9.04
C LEU A 56 -31.69 -36.90 -7.93
N PHE A 57 -31.09 -36.52 -6.79
CA PHE A 57 -30.83 -37.45 -5.68
C PHE A 57 -32.08 -37.78 -4.84
N PHE A 58 -33.17 -37.02 -5.01
CA PHE A 58 -34.45 -37.25 -4.36
C PHE A 58 -35.51 -37.81 -5.33
N GLY A 59 -35.08 -38.40 -6.45
CA GLY A 59 -35.96 -39.10 -7.39
C GLY A 59 -36.65 -38.21 -8.42
N GLY A 60 -36.31 -36.92 -8.52
CA GLY A 60 -36.88 -35.98 -9.49
C GLY A 60 -36.35 -36.12 -10.93
N GLY A 61 -35.37 -37.01 -11.15
CA GLY A 61 -34.76 -37.26 -12.45
C GLY A 61 -33.88 -36.11 -12.96
N TRP A 62 -33.49 -36.19 -14.24
CA TRP A 62 -32.52 -35.26 -14.85
C TRP A 62 -33.09 -33.89 -15.25
N ARG A 63 -34.42 -33.73 -15.21
CA ARG A 63 -35.09 -32.54 -15.76
C ARG A 63 -34.65 -31.27 -15.04
N LEU A 64 -34.71 -31.24 -13.71
CA LEU A 64 -34.37 -30.05 -12.93
C LEU A 64 -32.89 -29.68 -13.10
N LEU A 65 -31.99 -30.67 -13.01
CA LEU A 65 -30.57 -30.46 -13.23
C LEU A 65 -30.27 -29.94 -14.65
N GLY A 66 -30.95 -30.46 -15.66
CA GLY A 66 -30.81 -29.99 -17.04
C GLY A 66 -31.28 -28.55 -17.22
N VAL A 67 -32.38 -28.16 -16.56
CA VAL A 67 -32.88 -26.77 -16.58
C VAL A 67 -31.91 -25.81 -15.91
N GLU A 68 -31.37 -26.16 -14.73
CA GLU A 68 -30.37 -25.34 -14.03
C GLU A 68 -29.07 -25.20 -14.84
N ALA A 69 -28.60 -26.29 -15.45
CA ALA A 69 -27.41 -26.28 -16.31
C ALA A 69 -27.62 -25.42 -17.57
N LEU A 70 -28.78 -25.55 -18.23
CA LEU A 70 -29.13 -24.74 -19.38
C LEU A 70 -29.28 -23.26 -19.01
N GLY A 71 -29.87 -22.96 -17.86
CA GLY A 71 -29.99 -21.60 -17.32
C GLY A 71 -28.62 -20.97 -17.06
N ALA A 72 -27.73 -21.69 -16.38
CA ALA A 72 -26.36 -21.23 -16.12
C ALA A 72 -25.58 -20.99 -17.43
N LEU A 73 -25.71 -21.88 -18.42
CA LEU A 73 -25.09 -21.72 -19.72
C LEU A 73 -25.66 -20.52 -20.49
N ALA A 74 -26.99 -20.36 -20.53
CA ALA A 74 -27.66 -19.28 -21.23
C ALA A 74 -27.26 -17.91 -20.68
N VAL A 75 -27.25 -17.76 -19.35
CA VAL A 75 -26.77 -16.54 -18.68
C VAL A 75 -25.29 -16.34 -18.96
N GLY A 76 -24.47 -17.39 -18.87
CA GLY A 76 -23.03 -17.32 -19.17
C GLY A 76 -22.74 -16.83 -20.59
N VAL A 77 -23.42 -17.38 -21.59
CA VAL A 77 -23.29 -16.95 -23.00
C VAL A 77 -23.72 -15.50 -23.18
N PHE A 78 -24.86 -15.11 -22.62
CA PHE A 78 -25.36 -13.74 -22.71
C PHE A 78 -24.38 -12.75 -22.07
N VAL A 79 -23.94 -13.00 -20.84
CA VAL A 79 -23.02 -12.13 -20.10
C VAL A 79 -21.68 -12.04 -20.81
N PHE A 80 -21.12 -13.18 -21.26
CA PHE A 80 -19.85 -13.18 -21.98
C PHE A 80 -19.92 -12.38 -23.28
N ALA A 81 -20.99 -12.55 -24.07
CA ALA A 81 -21.19 -11.81 -25.30
C ALA A 81 -21.41 -10.31 -25.05
N ALA A 82 -22.25 -9.95 -24.08
CA ALA A 82 -22.55 -8.56 -23.73
C ALA A 82 -21.32 -7.84 -23.18
N SER A 83 -20.62 -8.43 -22.20
CA SER A 83 -19.38 -7.89 -21.65
C SER A 83 -18.29 -7.82 -22.72
N GLY A 84 -18.13 -8.86 -23.54
CA GLY A 84 -17.16 -8.88 -24.63
C GLY A 84 -17.38 -7.76 -25.65
N LEU A 85 -18.64 -7.48 -26.01
CA LEU A 85 -18.98 -6.35 -26.87
C LEU A 85 -18.61 -5.02 -26.22
N ILE A 86 -18.95 -4.81 -24.94
CA ILE A 86 -18.61 -3.59 -24.21
C ILE A 86 -17.09 -3.40 -24.16
N TRP A 87 -16.33 -4.43 -23.78
CA TRP A 87 -14.87 -4.39 -23.76
C TRP A 87 -14.29 -4.11 -25.15
N TYR A 88 -14.82 -4.75 -26.20
CA TYR A 88 -14.38 -4.49 -27.57
C TYR A 88 -14.58 -3.02 -27.97
N LEU A 89 -15.74 -2.44 -27.65
CA LEU A 89 -16.03 -1.04 -27.93
C LEU A 89 -15.10 -0.11 -27.14
N LEU A 90 -14.90 -0.35 -25.85
CA LEU A 90 -13.96 0.40 -25.01
C LEU A 90 -12.54 0.35 -25.56
N LYS A 91 -12.09 -0.82 -26.04
CA LYS A 91 -10.78 -1.00 -26.68
C LYS A 91 -10.60 -0.10 -27.90
N LYS A 92 -11.67 0.15 -28.66
CA LYS A 92 -11.64 0.94 -29.88
C LYS A 92 -11.78 2.44 -29.66
N THR A 93 -12.38 2.86 -28.56
CA THR A 93 -12.65 4.28 -28.29
C THR A 93 -11.64 4.88 -27.31
N VAL A 94 -11.53 4.32 -26.11
CA VAL A 94 -10.76 4.92 -24.99
C VAL A 94 -9.48 4.11 -24.69
N GLY A 95 -9.46 2.83 -25.04
CA GLY A 95 -8.44 1.89 -24.60
C GLY A 95 -8.83 1.23 -23.27
N ILE A 96 -8.30 0.02 -23.02
CA ILE A 96 -8.62 -0.78 -21.82
C ILE A 96 -7.47 -0.74 -20.80
N ARG A 97 -6.24 -0.47 -21.26
CA ARG A 97 -5.06 -0.44 -20.41
C ARG A 97 -4.50 0.96 -20.34
N VAL A 98 -3.98 1.30 -19.17
CA VAL A 98 -3.16 2.49 -18.95
C VAL A 98 -1.80 2.35 -19.62
N SER A 99 -1.02 3.43 -19.62
CA SER A 99 0.35 3.36 -20.14
C SER A 99 1.19 2.38 -19.33
N LEU A 100 2.20 1.76 -19.95
CA LEU A 100 3.08 0.80 -19.27
C LEU A 100 3.80 1.44 -18.05
N ALA A 101 4.11 2.74 -18.13
CA ALA A 101 4.71 3.48 -17.03
C ALA A 101 3.75 3.56 -15.82
N GLU A 102 2.49 3.90 -16.05
CA GLU A 102 1.45 3.95 -14.99
C GLU A 102 1.10 2.56 -14.47
N GLU A 103 1.09 1.53 -15.35
CA GLU A 103 0.85 0.14 -14.97
C GLU A 103 1.92 -0.37 -14.01
N ILE A 104 3.20 -0.04 -14.25
CA ILE A 104 4.33 -0.39 -13.38
C ILE A 104 4.30 0.41 -12.07
N GLN A 105 3.96 1.70 -12.13
CA GLN A 105 3.89 2.56 -10.95
C GLN A 105 2.73 2.19 -10.03
N GLY A 106 1.68 1.58 -10.57
CA GLY A 106 0.45 1.25 -9.86
C GLY A 106 -0.58 2.37 -9.97
N LEU A 107 -1.81 1.98 -10.28
CA LEU A 107 -2.90 2.90 -10.63
C LEU A 107 -3.32 3.80 -9.44
N ASP A 108 -3.14 3.33 -8.21
CA ASP A 108 -3.46 4.08 -6.99
C ASP A 108 -2.62 5.36 -6.86
N ILE A 109 -1.38 5.36 -7.35
CA ILE A 109 -0.50 6.53 -7.28
C ILE A 109 -0.96 7.59 -8.29
N GLY A 110 -1.29 7.18 -9.52
CA GLY A 110 -1.74 8.08 -10.59
C GLY A 110 -3.13 8.66 -10.35
N GLU A 111 -4.07 7.88 -9.82
CA GLU A 111 -5.47 8.31 -9.64
C GLU A 111 -5.76 8.89 -8.24
N HIS A 112 -5.12 8.39 -7.19
CA HIS A 112 -5.44 8.73 -5.80
C HIS A 112 -4.28 9.39 -5.06
N GLY A 113 -3.11 9.54 -5.69
CA GLY A 113 -1.92 10.17 -5.09
C GLY A 113 -1.37 9.41 -3.88
N ASN A 114 -1.77 8.16 -3.68
CA ASN A 114 -1.44 7.38 -2.48
C ASN A 114 -1.17 5.92 -2.85
N SER A 115 -0.18 5.29 -2.19
CA SER A 115 0.05 3.86 -2.33
C SER A 115 -0.99 3.09 -1.50
N ALA A 116 -1.67 2.10 -2.12
CA ALA A 116 -2.65 1.26 -1.41
C ALA A 116 -2.01 0.33 -0.37
N TYR A 117 -0.73 -0.02 -0.55
CA TYR A 117 0.03 -0.90 0.35
C TYR A 117 1.44 -0.33 0.60
N PRO A 118 1.57 0.73 1.41
CA PRO A 118 2.86 1.37 1.66
C PRO A 118 3.90 0.40 2.28
N ASP A 119 3.46 -0.65 2.97
CA ASP A 119 4.34 -1.66 3.58
C ASP A 119 4.86 -2.72 2.58
N PHE A 120 4.25 -2.83 1.39
CA PHE A 120 4.65 -3.78 0.33
C PHE A 120 5.18 -3.09 -0.93
N ALA A 121 5.12 -1.75 -0.98
CA ALA A 121 5.68 -0.99 -2.08
C ALA A 121 7.21 -1.11 -2.05
N ILE A 122 7.78 -1.85 -3.01
CA ILE A 122 9.19 -1.69 -3.34
C ILE A 122 9.36 -0.23 -3.74
N VAL A 123 10.10 0.53 -2.94
CA VAL A 123 10.57 1.87 -3.32
C VAL A 123 11.45 1.68 -4.54
N ALA A 124 10.87 1.75 -5.74
CA ALA A 124 11.65 1.90 -6.96
C ALA A 124 12.44 3.22 -6.83
N PRO A 125 13.70 3.26 -7.30
CA PRO A 125 14.63 4.30 -6.90
C PRO A 125 14.15 5.65 -7.44
N ILE A 126 13.90 6.59 -6.54
CA ILE A 126 13.61 8.01 -6.83
C ILE A 126 14.93 8.71 -7.23
N LEU A 127 15.67 8.16 -8.19
CA LEU A 127 17.03 8.63 -8.52
C LEU A 127 17.38 8.54 -10.02
N GLU A 128 16.40 8.59 -10.92
CA GLU A 128 16.66 8.58 -12.39
C GLU A 128 16.30 9.86 -13.13
N THR A 129 16.23 11.01 -12.45
CA THR A 129 16.16 12.31 -13.14
C THR A 129 17.21 13.29 -12.65
N VAL A 130 18.49 12.94 -12.76
CA VAL A 130 19.55 13.93 -13.06
C VAL A 130 20.63 13.29 -13.94
N ASN A 131 20.79 13.85 -15.14
CA ASN A 131 21.82 13.61 -16.15
C ASN A 131 21.78 12.31 -16.98
N GLY A 132 21.73 12.53 -18.30
CA GLY A 132 21.56 11.51 -19.31
C GLY A 132 22.83 10.78 -19.73
N GLY A 133 22.61 9.68 -20.43
CA GLY A 133 23.62 8.82 -21.03
C GLY A 133 23.05 7.42 -21.17
N GLY A 134 22.59 7.08 -22.37
CA GLY A 134 21.91 5.81 -22.60
C GLY A 134 22.83 4.62 -22.40
N GLU A 135 22.37 3.63 -21.62
CA GLU A 135 22.76 2.24 -21.78
C GLU A 135 21.63 1.32 -21.31
N LYS A 136 21.26 0.35 -22.14
CA LYS A 136 20.26 -0.68 -21.80
C LYS A 136 20.88 -1.62 -20.77
N ALA A 137 20.46 -1.52 -19.51
CA ALA A 137 20.78 -2.52 -18.50
C ALA A 137 19.71 -3.64 -18.50
N ALA A 138 20.18 -4.87 -18.73
CA ALA A 138 19.36 -6.07 -18.75
C ALA A 138 18.82 -6.43 -17.36
N VAL A 139 17.58 -6.94 -17.34
CA VAL A 139 16.91 -7.46 -16.15
C VAL A 139 17.62 -8.75 -15.68
N PRO A 140 18.16 -8.84 -14.46
CA PRO A 140 18.61 -10.12 -13.93
C PRO A 140 17.42 -10.98 -13.52
N ALA A 141 17.52 -12.28 -13.75
CA ALA A 141 16.54 -13.26 -13.29
C ALA A 141 16.46 -13.29 -11.74
N PRO A 142 15.34 -13.73 -11.14
CA PRO A 142 15.19 -13.79 -9.70
C PRO A 142 16.17 -14.81 -9.13
N ALA A 143 17.05 -14.39 -8.21
CA ALA A 143 17.92 -15.29 -7.48
C ALA A 143 17.10 -16.05 -6.42
N GLU A 144 17.26 -17.37 -6.37
CA GLU A 144 16.76 -18.24 -5.31
C GLU A 144 17.24 -17.78 -3.93
N ALA A 145 16.34 -17.81 -2.95
CA ALA A 145 16.65 -17.56 -1.56
C ALA A 145 17.60 -18.64 -1.00
N PRO A 146 18.75 -18.29 -0.39
CA PRO A 146 19.49 -19.26 0.39
C PRO A 146 18.81 -19.46 1.74
N ALA A 147 18.72 -20.73 2.10
CA ALA A 147 18.19 -21.22 3.36
C ALA A 147 18.95 -20.65 4.57
N SER A 148 18.18 -20.34 5.61
CA SER A 148 18.62 -20.07 6.97
C SER A 148 19.57 -21.17 7.46
N ALA A 149 20.83 -20.78 7.72
CA ALA A 149 21.75 -21.55 8.53
C ALA A 149 22.07 -20.72 9.78
N ALA A 150 21.60 -21.25 10.92
CA ALA A 150 21.84 -20.71 12.24
C ALA A 150 23.35 -20.65 12.55
N GLY A 151 23.85 -19.46 12.84
CA GLY A 151 25.16 -19.21 13.44
C GLY A 151 24.96 -18.31 14.65
N THR A 152 25.05 -18.89 15.84
CA THR A 152 25.04 -18.22 17.14
C THR A 152 26.23 -17.27 17.28
N VAL A 153 25.99 -15.98 17.50
CA VAL A 153 27.03 -15.02 17.91
C VAL A 153 26.82 -14.67 19.39
N SER A 154 27.85 -14.92 20.20
CA SER A 154 27.88 -14.75 21.66
C SER A 154 27.92 -13.27 22.07
N PRO A 155 27.27 -12.87 23.19
CA PRO A 155 27.09 -11.46 23.58
C PRO A 155 28.33 -10.72 24.14
N ASP A 156 29.54 -11.27 24.05
CA ASP A 156 30.70 -10.81 24.84
C ASP A 156 31.80 -10.03 24.07
N VAL A 157 31.45 -9.33 22.99
CA VAL A 157 32.32 -8.26 22.44
C VAL A 157 31.59 -6.92 22.49
N ALA A 158 31.08 -6.60 23.68
CA ALA A 158 30.77 -5.22 24.02
C ALA A 158 32.08 -4.47 24.25
N VAL A 159 32.59 -3.83 23.20
CA VAL A 159 33.57 -2.75 23.36
C VAL A 159 32.93 -1.72 24.28
N PRO A 160 33.58 -1.28 25.39
CA PRO A 160 33.00 -0.26 26.24
C PRO A 160 32.82 1.01 25.40
N VAL A 161 31.56 1.40 25.21
CA VAL A 161 31.20 2.67 24.56
C VAL A 161 31.67 3.78 25.50
N VAL A 162 32.90 4.22 25.30
CA VAL A 162 33.41 5.43 25.95
C VAL A 162 32.67 6.57 25.28
N ASN A 163 31.61 7.01 25.94
CA ASN A 163 30.81 8.16 25.57
C ASN A 163 31.74 9.39 25.50
N ARG A 164 32.14 9.75 24.29
CA ARG A 164 32.85 10.99 23.99
C ARG A 164 31.87 12.01 23.42
N ALA A 165 30.69 12.15 24.05
CA ALA A 165 29.83 13.29 23.81
C ALA A 165 30.63 14.56 24.11
N ARG A 166 31.09 15.22 23.05
CA ARG A 166 31.73 16.52 23.13
C ARG A 166 30.71 17.50 23.71
N ALA A 167 31.06 18.16 24.80
CA ALA A 167 30.22 19.19 25.39
C ALA A 167 29.92 20.28 24.34
N GLY A 168 28.65 20.45 23.95
CA GLY A 168 28.18 21.73 23.39
C GLY A 168 27.06 21.69 22.35
N ALA A 169 26.83 20.60 21.61
CA ALA A 169 25.85 20.63 20.51
C ALA A 169 24.60 19.79 20.85
N LYS A 170 23.53 20.46 21.28
CA LYS A 170 22.25 19.81 21.60
C LYS A 170 21.59 19.31 20.31
N MET A 171 21.42 17.99 20.19
CA MET A 171 20.69 17.38 19.08
C MET A 171 19.20 17.36 19.40
N THR A 172 18.38 17.74 18.42
CA THR A 172 16.94 17.85 18.58
C THR A 172 16.23 17.15 17.45
N LYS A 173 15.28 16.26 17.77
CA LYS A 173 14.36 15.66 16.81
C LYS A 173 13.12 16.54 16.71
N VAL A 174 12.80 16.96 15.49
CA VAL A 174 11.60 17.71 15.14
C VAL A 174 10.70 16.77 14.34
N THR A 175 9.54 16.44 14.90
CA THR A 175 8.51 15.63 14.25
C THR A 175 7.36 16.52 13.82
N ILE A 176 7.03 16.51 12.54
CA ILE A 176 6.02 17.38 11.93
C ILE A 176 4.92 16.49 11.38
N ILE A 177 3.68 16.67 11.84
CA ILE A 177 2.53 15.95 11.29
C ILE A 177 1.66 16.93 10.50
N THR A 178 1.54 16.75 9.19
CA THR A 178 0.78 17.64 8.28
C THR A 178 -0.01 16.83 7.22
N SER A 179 -0.73 17.50 6.32
CA SER A 179 -1.43 16.84 5.21
C SER A 179 -0.47 16.42 4.09
N GLN A 180 -0.83 15.37 3.35
CA GLN A 180 0.00 14.85 2.24
C GLN A 180 0.30 15.92 1.17
N GLU A 181 -0.70 16.75 0.85
CA GLU A 181 -0.57 17.84 -0.14
C GLU A 181 0.53 18.85 0.19
N LYS A 182 0.90 18.99 1.47
CA LYS A 182 1.88 19.98 1.93
C LYS A 182 3.31 19.45 1.99
N LEU A 183 3.52 18.15 1.75
CA LEU A 183 4.83 17.52 1.87
C LEU A 183 5.86 18.15 0.92
N THR A 184 5.51 18.35 -0.35
CA THR A 184 6.44 18.93 -1.35
C THR A 184 6.84 20.35 -0.99
N ALA A 185 5.89 21.18 -0.55
CA ALA A 185 6.16 22.55 -0.12
C ALA A 185 7.05 22.58 1.15
N LEU A 186 6.84 21.62 2.06
CA LEU A 186 7.64 21.47 3.26
C LEU A 186 9.08 21.03 2.90
N GLN A 187 9.26 20.06 2.02
CA GLN A 187 10.58 19.61 1.54
C GLN A 187 11.37 20.77 0.95
N SER A 188 10.80 21.50 -0.02
CA SER A 188 11.51 22.63 -0.63
C SER A 188 11.88 23.75 0.36
N ALA A 189 11.06 23.96 1.39
CA ALA A 189 11.35 24.94 2.44
C ALA A 189 12.49 24.49 3.37
N LEU A 190 12.55 23.18 3.68
CA LEU A 190 13.59 22.58 4.52
C LEU A 190 14.93 22.48 3.76
N ASP A 191 14.90 22.12 2.49
CA ASP A 191 16.08 22.13 1.61
C ASP A 191 16.68 23.54 1.53
N GLY A 192 15.83 24.56 1.45
CA GLY A 192 16.25 25.97 1.41
C GLY A 192 16.98 26.46 2.67
N ILE A 193 16.88 25.74 3.80
CA ILE A 193 17.65 26.02 5.02
C ILE A 193 18.79 25.00 5.25
N GLY A 194 19.05 24.13 4.27
CA GLY A 194 20.15 23.16 4.30
C GLY A 194 19.86 21.86 5.05
N ILE A 195 18.59 21.47 5.19
CA ILE A 195 18.23 20.16 5.74
C ILE A 195 18.15 19.15 4.60
N THR A 196 19.11 18.25 4.53
CA THR A 196 19.23 17.20 3.49
C THR A 196 18.67 15.86 3.94
N GLY A 197 18.68 15.59 5.25
CA GLY A 197 18.20 14.35 5.85
C GLY A 197 16.81 14.50 6.49
N LEU A 198 15.81 13.79 5.95
CA LEU A 198 14.47 13.70 6.51
C LEU A 198 13.89 12.30 6.35
N THR A 199 13.08 11.86 7.32
CA THR A 199 12.35 10.60 7.25
C THR A 199 10.86 10.89 7.15
N VAL A 200 10.17 10.25 6.21
CA VAL A 200 8.73 10.45 5.99
C VAL A 200 7.99 9.17 6.33
N THR A 201 6.87 9.28 7.05
CA THR A 201 5.99 8.15 7.38
C THR A 201 4.53 8.56 7.15
N ASN A 202 3.78 7.72 6.46
CA ASN A 202 2.34 7.93 6.29
C ASN A 202 1.61 7.48 7.56
N VAL A 203 0.77 8.37 8.11
CA VAL A 203 0.06 8.13 9.37
C VAL A 203 -1.42 8.51 9.25
N LEU A 204 -2.26 7.90 10.06
CA LEU A 204 -3.66 8.27 10.19
C LEU A 204 -3.86 9.06 11.48
N GLY A 205 -4.57 10.19 11.42
CA GLY A 205 -4.79 11.03 12.59
C GLY A 205 -6.04 11.89 12.53
N TYR A 206 -6.49 12.36 13.69
CA TYR A 206 -7.58 13.33 13.81
C TYR A 206 -7.24 14.40 14.84
N GLY A 207 -7.80 15.60 14.67
CA GLY A 207 -7.60 16.73 15.57
C GLY A 207 -8.56 16.71 16.77
N MET A 208 -8.51 17.76 17.60
CA MET A 208 -9.46 17.94 18.72
C MET A 208 -10.93 18.07 18.27
N GLN A 209 -11.16 18.45 17.01
CA GLN A 209 -12.45 18.30 16.39
C GLN A 209 -12.66 16.83 16.07
N LYS A 210 -13.38 16.15 16.97
CA LYS A 210 -13.99 14.84 16.72
C LYS A 210 -14.57 14.88 15.30
N GLY A 211 -14.01 14.10 14.38
CA GLY A 211 -14.42 14.10 12.98
C GLY A 211 -15.94 13.98 12.85
N HIS A 212 -16.51 14.52 11.77
CA HIS A 212 -17.95 14.43 11.50
C HIS A 212 -18.45 13.00 11.80
N THR A 213 -19.49 12.89 12.62
CA THR A 213 -20.09 11.58 12.93
C THR A 213 -20.74 11.07 11.66
N GLU A 214 -20.14 10.05 11.05
CA GLU A 214 -20.59 9.47 9.80
C GLU A 214 -21.23 8.11 10.11
N TYR A 215 -22.41 7.83 9.56
CA TYR A 215 -23.13 6.59 9.82
C TYR A 215 -22.69 5.53 8.83
N TYR A 216 -22.07 4.45 9.31
CA TYR A 216 -21.80 3.26 8.50
C TYR A 216 -22.78 2.15 8.90
N ARG A 217 -23.58 1.67 7.93
CA ARG A 217 -24.61 0.63 8.14
C ARG A 217 -25.58 0.94 9.30
N GLY A 218 -25.98 2.20 9.45
CA GLY A 218 -26.91 2.63 10.50
C GLY A 218 -26.30 2.76 11.90
N ALA A 219 -25.02 2.44 12.08
CA ALA A 219 -24.29 2.69 13.33
C ALA A 219 -23.45 3.98 13.21
N PRO A 220 -23.48 4.89 14.21
CA PRO A 220 -22.65 6.08 14.20
C PRO A 220 -21.18 5.68 14.39
N VAL A 221 -20.37 5.81 13.33
CA VAL A 221 -18.91 5.67 13.43
C VAL A 221 -18.37 7.02 13.86
N LYS A 222 -17.97 7.09 15.13
CA LYS A 222 -17.76 8.35 15.84
C LYS A 222 -16.52 9.14 15.40
N THR A 223 -15.65 8.58 14.58
CA THR A 223 -14.41 9.24 14.11
C THR A 223 -13.84 8.56 12.88
N ARG A 224 -13.73 9.27 11.76
CA ARG A 224 -12.88 8.87 10.63
C ARG A 224 -11.48 9.45 10.83
N LEU A 225 -10.46 8.59 10.85
CA LEU A 225 -9.07 9.04 10.82
C LEU A 225 -8.78 9.62 9.44
N LEU A 226 -8.13 10.77 9.37
CA LEU A 226 -7.73 11.38 8.11
C LEU A 226 -6.26 11.00 7.79
N PRO A 227 -5.94 10.69 6.53
CA PRO A 227 -4.56 10.53 6.09
C PRO A 227 -3.72 11.77 6.34
N LYS A 228 -2.54 11.56 6.90
CA LYS A 228 -1.54 12.58 7.25
C LYS A 228 -0.14 12.03 6.96
N VAL A 229 0.84 12.93 6.93
CA VAL A 229 2.25 12.60 6.82
C VAL A 229 2.95 13.06 8.09
N GLN A 230 3.78 12.18 8.64
CA GLN A 230 4.74 12.48 9.69
C GLN A 230 6.13 12.62 9.06
N VAL A 231 6.78 13.76 9.28
CA VAL A 231 8.15 14.04 8.84
C VAL A 231 9.02 14.17 10.09
N ASP A 232 10.01 13.31 10.20
CA ASP A 232 10.98 13.29 11.29
C ASP A 232 12.33 13.82 10.80
N ILE A 233 12.86 14.81 11.51
CA ILE A 233 14.14 15.48 11.20
C ILE A 233 14.96 15.54 12.47
N VAL A 234 16.25 15.23 12.40
CA VAL A 234 17.18 15.43 13.51
C VAL A 234 18.16 16.54 13.13
N VAL A 235 18.21 17.59 13.94
CA VAL A 235 19.05 18.77 13.69
C VAL A 235 20.03 19.02 14.82
N CYS A 236 21.20 19.51 14.43
CA CYS A 236 22.28 19.87 15.35
C CYS A 236 22.93 21.21 15.02
N LYS A 237 23.33 21.44 13.75
CA LYS A 237 23.96 22.69 13.29
C LYS A 237 22.96 23.84 13.14
N ILE A 238 21.75 23.51 12.67
CA ILE A 238 20.67 24.47 12.44
C ILE A 238 19.88 24.64 13.74
N PRO A 239 19.67 25.89 14.22
CA PRO A 239 18.85 26.14 15.39
C PRO A 239 17.44 25.59 15.23
N THR A 240 16.93 24.89 16.25
CA THR A 240 15.57 24.33 16.23
C THR A 240 14.51 25.38 15.94
N GLN A 241 14.70 26.61 16.42
CA GLN A 241 13.77 27.71 16.19
C GLN A 241 13.65 28.07 14.71
N THR A 242 14.77 28.09 13.97
CA THR A 242 14.79 28.33 12.53
C THR A 242 14.00 27.26 11.78
N VAL A 243 14.13 25.99 12.19
CA VAL A 243 13.33 24.89 11.62
C VAL A 243 11.85 25.12 11.89
N VAL A 244 11.47 25.39 13.14
CA VAL A 244 10.08 25.63 13.53
C VAL A 244 9.47 26.80 12.76
N ASP A 245 10.20 27.91 12.61
CA ASP A 245 9.69 29.10 11.91
C ASP A 245 9.53 28.86 10.41
N THR A 246 10.47 28.15 9.78
CA THR A 246 10.37 27.73 8.38
C THR A 246 9.19 26.79 8.15
N VAL A 247 9.01 25.79 9.03
CA VAL A 247 7.89 24.84 8.97
C VAL A 247 6.56 25.58 9.13
N LYS A 248 6.46 26.49 10.11
CA LYS A 248 5.27 27.31 10.31
C LYS A 248 4.95 28.14 9.07
N LYS A 249 5.96 28.78 8.47
CA LYS A 249 5.77 29.58 7.25
C LYS A 249 5.32 28.72 6.05
N ALA A 250 5.86 27.51 5.91
CA ALA A 250 5.55 26.61 4.81
C ALA A 250 4.15 25.97 4.93
N LEU A 251 3.75 25.61 6.15
CA LEU A 251 2.51 24.86 6.39
C LEU A 251 1.30 25.73 6.71
N TYR A 252 1.50 26.97 7.16
CA TYR A 252 0.40 27.83 7.61
C TYR A 252 -0.50 28.27 6.44
N THR A 253 -1.76 27.85 6.48
CA THR A 253 -2.83 28.31 5.58
C THR A 253 -3.91 29.09 6.31
N GLY A 254 -3.90 29.04 7.65
CA GLY A 254 -4.96 29.59 8.50
C GLY A 254 -6.19 28.68 8.59
N ASN A 255 -6.20 27.57 7.85
CA ASN A 255 -7.26 26.58 7.91
C ASN A 255 -6.96 25.49 8.95
N MET A 256 -8.02 24.80 9.36
CA MET A 256 -7.89 23.64 10.23
C MET A 256 -7.19 22.50 9.49
N GLY A 257 -6.16 21.92 10.10
CA GLY A 257 -5.47 20.75 9.54
C GLY A 257 -4.01 20.98 9.16
N ASP A 258 -3.51 22.22 9.21
CA ASP A 258 -2.12 22.60 8.85
C ASP A 258 -1.05 21.73 9.53
N GLY A 259 -1.31 21.26 10.76
CA GLY A 259 -0.50 20.22 11.38
C GLY A 259 -0.13 20.49 12.83
N LYS A 260 0.83 19.70 13.32
CA LYS A 260 1.46 19.86 14.65
C LYS A 260 2.96 19.60 14.53
N ILE A 261 3.74 20.31 15.35
CA ILE A 261 5.19 20.12 15.47
C ILE A 261 5.46 19.62 16.89
N PHE A 262 6.26 18.57 17.01
CA PHE A 262 6.74 18.00 18.25
C PHE A 262 8.26 18.10 18.27
N ILE A 263 8.81 18.44 19.44
CA ILE A 263 10.24 18.66 19.63
C ILE A 263 10.69 17.70 20.73
N TYR A 264 11.68 16.88 20.42
CA TYR A 264 12.25 15.89 21.32
C TYR A 264 13.76 16.08 21.43
N ASP A 265 14.31 15.83 22.60
CA ASP A 265 15.75 15.81 22.80
C ASP A 265 16.30 14.47 22.32
N VAL A 266 17.38 14.51 21.53
CA VAL A 266 18.07 13.31 21.04
C VAL A 266 19.37 13.14 21.80
N GLU A 267 19.55 11.96 22.40
CA GLU A 267 20.75 11.64 23.16
C GLU A 267 21.97 11.41 22.26
N ASN A 268 21.81 10.62 21.20
CA ASN A 268 22.88 10.33 20.25
C ASN A 268 22.32 10.00 18.86
N VAL A 269 23.15 10.21 17.84
CA VAL A 269 22.92 9.81 16.45
C VAL A 269 24.13 9.02 15.99
N ILE A 270 23.94 7.88 15.32
CA ILE A 270 25.05 7.02 14.87
C ILE A 270 24.90 6.77 13.37
N LYS A 271 25.92 7.14 12.58
CA LYS A 271 25.97 6.88 11.14
C LYS A 271 26.46 5.45 10.91
N ILE A 272 25.57 4.54 10.49
CA ILE A 272 25.85 3.09 10.37
C ILE A 272 27.08 2.79 9.52
N ARG A 273 27.26 3.52 8.41
CA ARG A 273 28.35 3.26 7.44
C ARG A 273 29.74 3.54 8.01
N THR A 274 29.89 4.61 8.78
CA THR A 274 31.19 5.13 9.24
C THR A 274 31.42 4.89 10.73
N GLY A 275 30.37 4.61 11.50
CA GLY A 275 30.42 4.56 12.96
C GLY A 275 30.55 5.94 13.61
N GLU A 276 30.45 7.03 12.85
CA GLU A 276 30.45 8.39 13.40
C GLU A 276 29.25 8.61 14.30
N GLU A 277 29.45 9.40 15.36
CA GLU A 277 28.41 9.67 16.36
C GLU A 277 28.13 11.17 16.51
N GLY A 278 26.95 11.48 17.05
CA GLY A 278 26.53 12.82 17.42
C GLY A 278 26.50 13.81 16.25
N TYR A 279 27.22 14.93 16.42
CA TYR A 279 27.30 16.00 15.41
C TYR A 279 27.87 15.51 14.07
N ASP A 280 28.94 14.70 14.14
CA ASP A 280 29.67 14.21 12.97
C ASP A 280 28.82 13.23 12.14
N ALA A 281 27.95 12.47 12.82
CA ALA A 281 26.98 11.59 12.17
C ALA A 281 25.95 12.34 11.30
N LEU A 282 25.70 13.63 11.60
CA LEU A 282 24.74 14.49 10.91
C LEU A 282 25.40 15.44 9.89
N GLN A 283 26.72 15.42 9.76
CA GLN A 283 27.38 16.16 8.69
C GLN A 283 27.44 15.29 7.43
N ASP A 284 26.98 15.86 6.33
CA ASP A 284 27.39 15.43 5.00
C ASP A 284 28.82 15.95 4.81
N GLU A 285 29.76 15.08 4.46
CA GLU A 285 31.14 15.48 4.17
C GLU A 285 31.06 16.58 3.10
N GLU A 286 31.49 17.81 3.45
CA GLU A 286 31.55 18.90 2.49
C GLU A 286 32.31 18.39 1.27
N ASP A 287 31.66 18.39 0.11
CA ASP A 287 32.25 18.00 -1.17
C ASP A 287 33.69 18.53 -1.25
N GLU A 288 34.64 17.63 -1.50
CA GLU A 288 35.95 17.97 -2.04
C GLU A 288 35.76 18.68 -3.41
N CYS A 289 35.32 19.93 -3.38
CA CYS A 289 35.37 20.84 -4.52
C CYS A 289 36.42 21.90 -4.16
N GLY A 290 37.68 21.51 -4.30
CA GLY A 290 38.81 22.34 -3.91
C GLY A 290 40.18 21.75 -4.23
N ALA A 291 40.43 21.38 -5.49
CA ALA A 291 41.74 21.48 -6.15
C ALA A 291 41.62 21.32 -7.67
#